data_AF-A0A936A1R5-F1
#
_entry.id   AF-A0A936A1R5-F1
#
_cell.length_a   1.000
_cell.length_b   1.000
_cell.length_c   1.000
_cell.angle_alpha   90.00
_cell.angle_beta   90.00
_cell.angle_gamma   90.00
#
_symmetry.space_group_name_H-M   'P 1'
#
loop_
_entity.id
_entity.type
_entity.pdbx_description
1 polymer ?
#
loop_
_entity_poly.entity_id
_entity_poly.type
_entity_poly.pdbx_seq_one_letter_code
_entity_poly.pdbx_strand_id
1 'polypeptide(L)'
;MKTLGILIATALLGGCASTSYRPVQETDFDRWASQGCTRSGEQFAVTAQVNSATRENIVLWNGFDNSRTVSVQLPKQGARSTMRGWFGKNRYELSYERLNELRVRATPITLSLRCEAPRMAPFADRFSYFEDGQRVEFEF
;
A
#
# COMPACT_ATOMS: atom_id res chain seq x y z
N MET A 1 46.18 11.84 41.65
CA MET A 1 45.49 13.11 41.30
C MET A 1 45.06 12.97 39.85
N LYS A 2 43.77 12.67 39.61
CA LYS A 2 42.67 13.59 39.25
C LYS A 2 42.53 13.77 37.73
N THR A 3 41.39 13.23 37.22
CA THR A 3 40.56 13.64 36.06
C THR A 3 41.19 13.58 34.66
N LEU A 4 40.81 12.66 33.76
CA LEU A 4 39.53 12.50 33.04
C LEU A 4 39.25 13.68 32.08
N GLY A 5 39.27 13.42 30.77
CA GLY A 5 38.98 14.44 29.76
C GLY A 5 39.09 13.94 28.31
N ILE A 6 38.25 12.98 27.91
CA ILE A 6 37.97 12.65 26.51
C ILE A 6 36.94 13.65 26.00
N LEU A 7 37.22 14.38 24.92
CA LEU A 7 36.21 15.06 24.11
C LEU A 7 36.56 14.93 22.63
N ILE A 8 36.02 13.88 22.02
CA ILE A 8 35.93 13.71 20.56
C ILE A 8 34.69 14.50 20.13
N ALA A 9 34.89 15.59 19.38
CA ALA A 9 33.81 16.37 18.81
C ALA A 9 33.38 15.78 17.46
N THR A 10 32.49 14.79 17.51
CA THR A 10 31.68 14.35 16.35
C THR A 10 30.36 15.10 16.35
N ALA A 11 30.11 15.97 15.37
CA ALA A 11 28.76 16.26 14.85
C ALA A 11 28.78 17.34 13.74
N LEU A 12 29.01 16.95 12.49
CA LEU A 12 28.55 17.73 11.32
C LEU A 12 28.06 16.77 10.23
N LEU A 13 26.93 16.11 10.50
CA LEU A 13 26.06 15.56 9.45
C LEU A 13 24.60 15.81 9.83
N GLY A 14 24.28 17.09 10.06
CA GLY A 14 22.91 17.59 10.11
C GLY A 14 22.40 17.89 8.69
N GLY A 15 22.47 16.90 7.79
CA GLY A 15 21.76 16.97 6.53
C GLY A 15 20.31 16.62 6.79
N CYS A 16 19.51 17.62 7.17
CA CYS A 16 18.06 17.47 7.26
C CYS A 16 17.53 17.12 5.87
N ALA A 17 17.36 15.83 5.59
CA ALA A 17 16.45 15.37 4.56
C ALA A 17 15.04 15.76 5.04
N SER A 18 14.60 16.96 4.67
CA SER A 18 13.21 17.35 4.68
C SER A 18 12.48 16.54 3.60
N THR A 19 12.35 15.24 3.83
CA THR A 19 11.35 14.43 3.15
C THR A 19 10.01 15.02 3.55
N SER A 20 9.40 15.77 2.62
CA SER A 20 8.08 16.34 2.82
C SER A 20 7.10 15.20 3.04
N TYR A 21 6.82 14.87 4.30
CA TYR A 21 5.80 13.91 4.68
C TYR A 21 4.46 14.49 4.23
N ARG A 22 3.87 13.92 3.17
CA ARG A 22 2.50 14.21 2.78
C ARG A 22 1.63 13.17 3.47
N PRO A 23 0.75 13.57 4.41
CA PRO A 23 -0.12 12.62 5.07
C PRO A 23 -1.04 11.96 4.03
N VAL A 24 -1.23 10.65 4.16
CA VAL A 24 -2.17 9.88 3.33
C VAL A 24 -3.58 10.34 3.69
N GLN A 25 -4.32 10.85 2.71
CA GLN A 25 -5.71 11.26 2.90
C GLN A 25 -6.64 10.07 2.68
N GLU A 26 -7.56 9.81 3.60
CA GLU A 26 -8.63 8.84 3.37
C GLU A 26 -9.67 9.46 2.42
N THR A 27 -10.06 8.71 1.39
CA THR A 27 -11.04 9.14 0.39
C THR A 27 -12.15 8.12 0.26
N ASP A 28 -13.39 8.60 0.14
CA ASP A 28 -14.56 7.77 -0.12
C ASP A 28 -14.43 7.07 -1.49
N PHE A 29 -14.76 5.77 -1.52
CA PHE A 29 -14.66 4.95 -2.72
C PHE A 29 -15.47 5.52 -3.89
N ASP A 30 -16.71 5.98 -3.67
CA ASP A 30 -17.58 6.44 -4.75
C ASP A 30 -17.07 7.74 -5.37
N ARG A 31 -16.53 8.62 -4.52
CA ARG A 31 -15.87 9.85 -4.97
C ARG A 31 -14.64 9.53 -5.81
N TRP A 32 -13.78 8.62 -5.34
CA TRP A 32 -12.58 8.24 -6.07
C TRP A 32 -12.90 7.47 -7.35
N ALA A 33 -13.86 6.55 -7.34
CA ALA A 33 -14.31 5.81 -8.52
C ALA A 33 -14.80 6.75 -9.62
N SER A 34 -15.36 7.91 -9.24
CA SER A 34 -15.83 8.94 -10.18
C SER A 34 -14.72 9.90 -10.63
N GLN A 35 -13.80 10.28 -9.73
CA GLN A 35 -12.79 11.31 -10.00
C GLN A 35 -11.47 10.75 -10.52
N GLY A 36 -11.17 9.49 -10.22
CA GLY A 36 -9.90 8.85 -10.53
C GLY A 36 -8.70 9.54 -9.89
N CYS A 37 -7.53 9.33 -10.49
CA CYS A 37 -6.30 10.02 -10.12
C CYS A 37 -6.31 11.46 -10.63
N THR A 38 -6.11 12.43 -9.72
CA THR A 38 -6.14 13.85 -10.10
C THR A 38 -4.76 14.43 -10.33
N ARG A 39 -3.75 13.96 -9.59
CA ARG A 39 -2.37 14.47 -9.68
C ARG A 39 -1.34 13.34 -9.64
N SER A 40 -0.25 13.51 -10.38
CA SER A 40 0.88 12.58 -10.30
C SER A 40 1.53 12.64 -8.91
N GLY A 41 1.84 11.48 -8.34
CA GLY A 41 2.39 11.35 -6.99
C GLY A 41 1.38 11.62 -5.87
N GLU A 42 0.09 11.80 -6.19
CA GLU A 42 -0.98 11.82 -5.19
C GLU A 42 -1.03 10.49 -4.45
N GLN A 43 -1.10 10.56 -3.12
CA GLN A 43 -1.21 9.39 -2.24
C GLN A 43 -2.46 9.51 -1.38
N PHE A 44 -3.24 8.45 -1.33
CA PHE A 44 -4.49 8.38 -0.59
C PHE A 44 -4.80 6.95 -0.20
N ALA A 45 -5.71 6.77 0.75
CA ALA A 45 -6.21 5.46 1.12
C ALA A 45 -7.70 5.34 0.78
N VAL A 46 -8.11 4.16 0.34
CA VAL A 46 -9.52 3.85 0.06
C VAL A 46 -9.90 2.53 0.71
N THR A 47 -11.06 2.51 1.36
CA THR A 47 -11.64 1.28 1.90
C THR A 47 -12.67 0.73 0.91
N ALA A 48 -12.49 -0.53 0.51
CA ALA A 48 -13.34 -1.19 -0.47
C ALA A 48 -13.33 -2.71 -0.26
N GLN A 49 -14.24 -3.42 -0.91
CA GLN A 49 -14.18 -4.88 -1.02
C GLN A 49 -13.44 -5.28 -2.28
N VAL A 50 -12.78 -6.44 -2.24
CA VAL A 50 -12.16 -7.05 -3.42
C VAL A 50 -13.25 -7.74 -4.24
N ASN A 51 -13.37 -7.39 -5.52
CA ASN A 51 -14.20 -8.12 -6.48
C ASN A 51 -13.39 -9.22 -7.16
N SER A 52 -12.19 -8.88 -7.66
CA SER A 52 -11.23 -9.84 -8.20
C SER A 52 -9.79 -9.38 -7.96
N ALA A 53 -8.85 -10.32 -7.90
CA ALA A 53 -7.43 -10.02 -7.79
C ALA A 53 -6.66 -10.87 -8.80
N THR A 54 -5.69 -10.27 -9.47
CA THR A 54 -4.75 -10.91 -10.40
C THR A 54 -3.31 -10.54 -10.01
N ARG A 55 -2.31 -11.07 -10.72
CA ARG A 55 -0.90 -10.73 -10.47
C ARG A 55 -0.53 -9.28 -10.81
N GLU A 56 -1.37 -8.59 -11.56
CA GLU A 56 -1.05 -7.25 -12.05
C GLU A 56 -2.07 -6.22 -11.59
N ASN A 57 -3.28 -6.65 -11.23
CA ASN A 57 -4.38 -5.76 -10.92
C ASN A 57 -5.29 -6.32 -9.83
N ILE A 58 -5.89 -5.43 -9.04
CA ILE A 58 -7.01 -5.71 -8.15
C ILE A 58 -8.22 -4.92 -8.63
N VAL A 59 -9.38 -5.57 -8.74
CA VAL A 59 -10.66 -4.92 -9.00
C VAL A 59 -11.39 -4.75 -7.68
N LEU A 60 -11.75 -3.51 -7.37
CA LEU A 60 -12.41 -3.10 -6.14
C LEU A 60 -13.85 -2.68 -6.40
N TRP A 61 -14.68 -2.77 -5.37
CA TRP A 61 -16.06 -2.30 -5.38
C TRP A 61 -16.52 -1.91 -3.96
N ASN A 62 -17.60 -1.12 -3.86
CA ASN A 62 -18.07 -0.58 -2.57
C ASN A 62 -18.89 -1.59 -1.73
N GLY A 63 -19.19 -2.79 -2.23
CA GLY A 63 -19.98 -3.81 -1.54
C GLY A 63 -21.50 -3.64 -1.64
N PHE A 64 -21.99 -2.55 -2.24
CA PHE A 64 -23.41 -2.25 -2.38
C PHE A 64 -23.87 -2.22 -3.85
N ASP A 65 -23.01 -1.74 -4.75
CA ASP A 65 -23.31 -1.59 -6.18
C ASP A 65 -22.21 -2.26 -7.02
N ASN A 66 -22.54 -3.44 -7.57
CA ASN A 66 -21.65 -4.19 -8.46
C ASN A 66 -21.35 -3.49 -9.79
N SER A 67 -22.12 -2.45 -10.16
CA SER A 67 -21.89 -1.72 -11.41
C SER A 67 -20.72 -0.73 -11.32
N ARG A 68 -20.26 -0.40 -10.11
CA ARG A 68 -19.16 0.54 -9.85
C ARG A 68 -17.93 -0.20 -9.36
N THR A 69 -17.04 -0.52 -10.29
CA THR A 69 -15.77 -1.16 -9.99
C THR A 69 -14.60 -0.31 -10.43
N VAL A 70 -13.49 -0.40 -9.69
CA VAL A 70 -12.24 0.29 -10.04
C VAL A 70 -11.10 -0.71 -10.08
N SER A 71 -10.35 -0.70 -11.18
CA SER A 71 -9.13 -1.50 -11.32
C SER A 71 -7.93 -0.70 -10.84
N VAL A 72 -7.15 -1.32 -9.95
CA VAL A 72 -5.91 -0.78 -9.39
C VAL A 72 -4.75 -1.64 -9.83
N GLN A 73 -3.66 -1.02 -10.26
CA GLN A 73 -2.44 -1.72 -10.65
C GLN A 73 -1.63 -2.13 -9.42
N LEU A 74 -1.03 -3.30 -9.49
CA LEU A 74 -0.04 -3.78 -8.54
C LEU A 74 1.36 -3.52 -9.07
N PRO A 75 2.35 -3.30 -8.19
CA PRO A 75 3.74 -3.14 -8.60
C PRO A 75 4.19 -4.37 -9.39
N LYS A 76 4.84 -4.11 -10.53
CA LYS A 76 5.37 -5.18 -11.38
C LYS A 76 6.34 -6.03 -10.58
N GLN A 77 6.16 -7.34 -10.65
CA GLN A 77 7.06 -8.31 -10.03
C GLN A 77 8.44 -8.23 -10.70
N GLY A 78 9.41 -7.62 -10.03
CA GLY A 78 10.80 -7.67 -10.45
C GLY A 78 11.46 -8.99 -10.02
N ALA A 79 12.62 -9.33 -10.59
CA ALA A 79 13.39 -10.53 -10.23
C ALA A 79 13.72 -10.65 -8.71
N ARG A 80 13.61 -9.54 -7.96
CA ARG A 80 13.82 -9.47 -6.51
C ARG A 80 12.56 -9.79 -5.69
N SER A 81 11.35 -9.65 -6.24
CA SER A 81 10.08 -10.01 -5.56
C SER A 81 9.84 -11.52 -5.53
N THR A 82 10.58 -12.29 -6.33
CA THR A 82 10.61 -13.75 -6.35
C THR A 82 11.55 -14.38 -5.32
N MET A 83 12.28 -13.59 -4.51
CA MET A 83 13.08 -14.13 -3.42
C MET A 83 12.15 -14.78 -2.38
N ARG A 84 12.10 -16.11 -2.39
CA ARG A 84 11.37 -16.92 -1.42
C ARG A 84 12.01 -16.73 -0.04
N GLY A 85 11.18 -16.41 0.96
CA GLY A 85 11.64 -16.40 2.34
C GLY A 85 11.96 -17.81 2.84
N TRP A 86 12.43 -17.91 4.09
CA TRP A 86 12.74 -19.20 4.75
C TRP A 86 11.57 -20.21 4.70
N PHE A 87 10.33 -19.72 4.59
CA PHE A 87 9.10 -20.53 4.50
C PHE A 87 8.64 -20.86 3.06
N GLY A 88 9.47 -20.63 2.04
CA GLY A 88 9.23 -21.11 0.67
C GLY A 88 8.22 -20.32 -0.17
N LYS A 89 7.46 -19.40 0.43
CA LYS A 89 6.60 -18.43 -0.28
C LYS A 89 7.28 -17.06 -0.33
N ASN A 90 7.08 -16.32 -1.43
CA ASN A 90 7.47 -14.92 -1.48
C ASN A 90 6.36 -14.03 -0.89
N ARG A 91 6.69 -12.81 -0.46
CA ARG A 91 5.74 -11.87 0.15
C ARG A 91 4.52 -11.59 -0.74
N TYR A 92 4.74 -11.59 -2.05
CA TYR A 92 3.70 -11.29 -3.03
C TYR A 92 2.66 -12.42 -3.11
N GLU A 93 3.12 -13.68 -3.11
CA GLU A 93 2.27 -14.87 -3.09
C GLU A 93 1.37 -14.86 -1.84
N LEU A 94 1.92 -14.51 -0.68
CA LEU A 94 1.16 -14.38 0.57
C LEU A 94 0.10 -13.27 0.47
N SER A 95 0.47 -12.09 -0.02
CA SER A 95 -0.45 -10.98 -0.23
C SER A 95 -1.59 -11.36 -1.19
N TYR A 96 -1.28 -12.08 -2.27
CA TYR A 96 -2.27 -12.53 -3.26
C TYR A 96 -3.21 -13.62 -2.72
N GLU A 97 -2.68 -14.62 -2.02
CA GLU A 97 -3.49 -15.63 -1.33
C GLU A 97 -4.46 -14.95 -0.35
N ARG A 98 -3.94 -14.01 0.45
CA ARG A 98 -4.76 -13.29 1.42
C ARG A 98 -5.85 -12.44 0.79
N LEU A 99 -5.57 -11.73 -0.30
CA LEU A 99 -6.60 -10.99 -1.04
C LEU A 99 -7.73 -11.88 -1.55
N ASN A 100 -7.41 -13.10 -2.00
CA ASN A 100 -8.42 -14.05 -2.44
C ASN A 100 -9.27 -14.58 -1.29
N GLU A 101 -8.69 -14.80 -0.11
CA GLU A 101 -9.44 -15.15 1.09
C GLU A 101 -10.38 -14.02 1.51
N LEU A 102 -9.89 -12.78 1.54
CA LEU A 102 -10.67 -11.59 1.91
C LEU A 102 -11.82 -11.34 0.93
N ARG A 103 -11.59 -11.59 -0.37
CA ARG A 103 -12.62 -11.58 -1.42
C ARG A 103 -13.75 -12.57 -1.11
N VAL A 104 -13.41 -13.81 -0.78
CA VAL A 104 -14.41 -14.85 -0.46
C VAL A 104 -15.20 -14.51 0.81
N ARG A 105 -14.54 -13.89 1.80
CA ARG A 105 -15.16 -13.45 3.06
C ARG A 105 -15.90 -12.11 2.94
N ALA A 106 -15.88 -11.46 1.77
CA ALA A 106 -16.40 -10.11 1.57
C ALA A 106 -15.86 -9.09 2.61
N THR A 107 -14.62 -9.28 3.07
CA THR A 107 -14.01 -8.43 4.09
C THR A 107 -13.54 -7.12 3.47
N PRO A 108 -13.95 -5.95 3.99
CA PRO A 108 -13.43 -4.67 3.53
C PRO A 108 -11.93 -4.55 3.81
N ILE A 109 -11.19 -4.04 2.82
CA ILE A 109 -9.76 -3.76 2.91
C ILE A 109 -9.52 -2.27 2.67
N THR A 110 -8.53 -1.72 3.35
CA THR A 110 -8.01 -0.37 3.10
C THR A 110 -6.74 -0.48 2.27
N LEU A 111 -6.77 0.02 1.05
CA LEU A 111 -5.63 0.08 0.15
C LEU A 111 -4.97 1.45 0.22
N SER A 112 -3.64 1.49 0.32
CA SER A 112 -2.91 2.74 0.09
C SER A 112 -2.50 2.81 -1.37
N LEU A 113 -2.94 3.87 -2.02
CA LEU A 113 -2.82 4.10 -3.45
C LEU A 113 -1.88 5.26 -3.73
N ARG A 114 -1.14 5.16 -4.84
CA ARG A 114 -0.36 6.22 -5.44
C ARG A 114 -0.74 6.38 -6.90
N CYS A 115 -0.94 7.61 -7.35
CA CYS A 115 -1.15 7.90 -8.76
C CYS A 115 0.18 8.03 -9.50
N GLU A 116 0.43 7.21 -10.51
CA GLU A 116 1.66 7.27 -11.31
C GLU A 116 1.42 7.84 -12.72
N ALA A 117 2.28 8.79 -13.10
CA ALA A 117 2.44 9.22 -14.48
C ALA A 117 3.14 8.12 -15.32
N PRO A 118 2.91 8.04 -16.65
CA PRO A 118 2.18 8.99 -17.49
C PRO A 118 0.68 8.69 -17.64
N ARG A 119 0.21 7.51 -17.21
CA ARG A 119 -1.18 7.09 -17.44
C ARG A 119 -2.16 7.55 -16.36
N MET A 120 -1.67 8.21 -15.30
CA MET A 120 -2.46 8.60 -14.14
C MET A 120 -3.27 7.42 -13.59
N ALA A 121 -2.63 6.25 -13.54
CA ALA A 121 -3.26 5.05 -13.02
C ALA A 121 -3.01 4.92 -11.51
N PRO A 122 -3.98 4.44 -10.73
CA PRO A 122 -3.78 4.14 -9.33
C PRO A 122 -2.95 2.86 -9.20
N PHE A 123 -1.89 2.94 -8.39
CA PHE A 123 -1.03 1.83 -7.99
C PHE A 123 -1.20 1.57 -6.51
N ALA A 124 -1.38 0.30 -6.10
CA ALA A 124 -1.42 -0.07 -4.70
C ALA A 124 -0.06 -0.61 -4.24
N ASP A 125 0.49 0.01 -3.20
CA ASP A 125 1.75 -0.44 -2.58
C ASP A 125 1.51 -1.38 -1.39
N ARG A 126 0.36 -1.22 -0.71
CA ARG A 126 -0.02 -1.99 0.47
C ARG A 126 -1.53 -2.08 0.63
N PHE A 127 -1.98 -3.07 1.38
CA PHE A 127 -3.34 -3.14 1.88
C PHE A 127 -3.38 -3.54 3.35
N SER A 128 -4.44 -3.16 4.05
CA SER A 128 -4.71 -3.59 5.41
C SER A 128 -6.17 -3.94 5.60
N TYR A 129 -6.47 -4.73 6.62
CA TYR A 129 -7.83 -5.05 7.03
C TYR A 129 -7.86 -5.31 8.53
N PHE A 130 -9.04 -5.40 9.12
CA PHE A 130 -9.21 -5.74 10.53
C PHE A 130 -9.57 -7.21 10.70
N GLU A 131 -8.85 -7.89 11.59
CA GLU A 131 -9.10 -9.27 12.02
C GLU A 131 -9.01 -9.30 13.54
N ASP A 132 -10.06 -9.79 14.21
CA ASP A 132 -10.10 -9.89 15.68
C ASP A 132 -9.72 -8.60 16.43
N GLY A 133 -10.13 -7.45 15.88
CA GLY A 133 -9.86 -6.13 16.45
C GLY A 133 -8.44 -5.60 16.19
N GLN A 134 -7.60 -6.34 15.48
CA GLN A 134 -6.25 -5.92 15.11
C GLN A 134 -6.17 -5.55 13.62
N ARG A 135 -5.38 -4.52 13.31
CA ARG A 135 -5.07 -4.17 11.92
C ARG A 135 -3.96 -5.10 11.43
N VAL A 136 -4.23 -5.85 10.37
CA VAL A 136 -3.25 -6.67 9.66
C VAL A 136 -2.89 -5.97 8.36
N GLU A 137 -1.59 -5.80 8.08
CA GLU A 137 -1.07 -5.07 6.91
C GLU A 137 -0.18 -5.98 6.05
N PHE A 138 -0.28 -5.80 4.74
CA PHE A 138 0.46 -6.52 3.72
C PHE A 138 1.03 -5.52 2.70
N GLU A 139 2.28 -5.74 2.31
CA GLU A 139 2.93 -5.02 1.21
C GLU A 139 2.97 -5.90 -0.04
N PHE A 140 3.03 -5.27 -1.22
CA PHE A 140 3.17 -5.97 -2.50
C PHE A 140 4.65 -6.14 -2.93
#